data_AF-A0A1Y4LH71-F1
#
_entry.id   AF-A0A1Y4LH71-F1
#
_cell.length_a   1.000
_cell.length_b   1.000
_cell.length_c   1.000
_cell.angle_alpha   90.00
_cell.angle_beta   90.00
_cell.angle_gamma   90.00
#
_symmetry.space_group_name_H-M   'P 1'
#
loop_
_entity.id
_entity.type
_entity.pdbx_description
1 polymer ?
#
loop_
_entity_poly.entity_id
_entity_poly.type
_entity_poly.pdbx_seq_one_letter_code
_entity_poly.pdbx_strand_id
1 'polypeptide(L)'
;MLWFARMAWYPITGGQLRDFGWQGDTSFGEVWQLNHLLRKYKITSRPSLTMFFATAASESGKGRLTLEEGGADYYAAHGYSTNDRGAGYLQLTHRSEQLAFLQAMGDDFDGADTASYIAERYPWESACWEWSVGKTAPDPNPNTYAKKRGNTVEVFLATQYAINGWTISDDALGKIVQGAEYTVSADGTSITVGDETAPAPKNWPDRLAYYQQALEIWG
;
A
#
# COMPACT_ATOMS: atom_id res chain seq x y z
N MET A 1 -43.19 -14.13 -1.02
CA MET A 1 -42.33 -12.97 -1.33
C MET A 1 -41.09 -13.10 -0.47
N LEU A 2 -40.06 -13.78 -0.98
CA LEU A 2 -38.81 -14.03 -0.24
C LEU A 2 -37.94 -12.77 -0.32
N TRP A 3 -37.89 -12.03 0.79
CA TRP A 3 -36.89 -10.99 1.03
C TRP A 3 -35.53 -11.69 1.21
N PHE A 4 -34.77 -11.86 0.13
CA PHE A 4 -33.34 -12.08 0.25
C PHE A 4 -32.73 -10.77 0.73
N ALA A 5 -32.52 -10.65 2.05
CA ALA A 5 -31.60 -9.66 2.57
C ALA A 5 -30.27 -9.88 1.85
N ARG A 6 -29.80 -8.87 1.09
CA ARG A 6 -28.45 -8.88 0.53
C ARG A 6 -27.51 -9.08 1.71
N MET A 7 -26.95 -10.28 1.83
CA MET A 7 -25.89 -10.58 2.78
C MET A 7 -24.83 -9.51 2.58
N ALA A 8 -24.50 -8.77 3.64
CA ALA A 8 -23.55 -7.66 3.52
C ALA A 8 -22.26 -8.21 2.92
N TRP A 9 -21.96 -7.81 1.68
CA TRP A 9 -20.76 -8.27 1.01
C TRP A 9 -19.55 -7.63 1.72
N TYR A 10 -18.73 -8.48 2.32
CA TYR A 10 -17.47 -8.13 2.93
C TYR A 10 -16.37 -8.39 1.90
N PRO A 11 -15.61 -7.36 1.48
CA PRO A 11 -14.47 -7.53 0.58
C PRO A 11 -13.49 -8.62 1.00
N ILE A 12 -13.27 -8.78 2.31
CA ILE A 12 -12.33 -9.75 2.88
C ILE A 12 -12.86 -10.43 4.14
N THR A 13 -12.21 -11.53 4.53
CA THR A 13 -12.43 -12.24 5.80
C THR A 13 -11.14 -12.33 6.61
N GLY A 14 -11.26 -12.58 7.92
CA GLY A 14 -10.08 -12.83 8.76
C GLY A 14 -9.35 -14.13 8.40
N GLY A 15 -10.06 -15.10 7.81
CA GLY A 15 -9.44 -16.31 7.26
C GLY A 15 -8.47 -15.96 6.13
N GLN A 16 -8.92 -15.16 5.16
CA GLN A 16 -8.06 -14.70 4.06
C GLN A 16 -6.84 -13.91 4.54
N LEU A 17 -6.97 -13.06 5.57
CA LEU A 17 -5.82 -12.37 6.15
C LEU A 17 -4.81 -13.35 6.78
N ARG A 18 -5.28 -14.39 7.47
CA ARG A 18 -4.39 -15.43 8.02
C ARG A 18 -3.74 -16.28 6.93
N ASP A 19 -4.47 -16.63 5.89
CA ASP A 19 -3.94 -17.37 4.74
C ASP A 19 -2.89 -16.55 3.99
N PHE A 20 -3.06 -15.23 3.93
CA PHE A 20 -2.06 -14.29 3.42
C PHE A 20 -0.84 -14.15 4.34
N GLY A 21 -0.92 -14.65 5.58
CA GLY A 21 0.12 -14.53 6.60
C GLY A 21 0.17 -13.16 7.27
N TRP A 22 -0.94 -12.43 7.32
CA TRP A 22 -1.04 -11.18 8.07
C TRP A 22 -0.77 -11.42 9.57
N GLN A 23 0.11 -10.60 10.14
CA GLN A 23 0.61 -10.72 11.51
C GLN A 23 -0.12 -9.79 12.50
N GLY A 24 -0.91 -8.83 12.00
CA GLY A 24 -1.76 -7.98 12.85
C GLY A 24 -3.03 -8.70 13.33
N ASP A 25 -3.90 -7.99 14.04
CA ASP A 25 -5.16 -8.57 14.51
C ASP A 25 -6.03 -9.03 13.31
N THR A 26 -6.65 -10.20 13.45
CA THR A 26 -7.59 -10.77 12.47
C THR A 26 -8.93 -11.15 13.12
N SER A 27 -9.21 -10.56 14.29
CA SER A 27 -10.48 -10.68 15.01
C SER A 27 -11.65 -10.17 14.17
N PHE A 28 -12.86 -10.59 14.52
CA PHE A 28 -14.07 -10.14 13.82
C PHE A 28 -14.22 -8.62 13.85
N GLY A 29 -13.91 -7.98 14.99
CA GLY A 29 -14.02 -6.52 15.14
C GLY A 29 -13.08 -5.78 14.20
N GLU A 30 -11.80 -6.20 14.18
CA GLU A 30 -10.78 -5.62 13.31
C GLU A 30 -11.14 -5.79 11.82
N VAL A 31 -11.50 -7.01 11.42
CA VAL A 31 -11.88 -7.29 10.02
C VAL A 31 -13.17 -6.57 9.63
N TRP A 32 -14.11 -6.40 10.55
CA TRP A 32 -15.32 -5.62 10.31
C TRP A 32 -14.99 -4.15 10.04
N GLN A 33 -14.12 -3.55 10.88
CA GLN A 33 -13.66 -2.17 10.70
C GLN A 33 -12.88 -2.01 9.39
N LEU A 34 -11.94 -2.91 9.09
CA LEU A 34 -11.20 -2.90 7.84
C LEU A 34 -12.15 -2.99 6.62
N ASN A 35 -13.14 -3.88 6.64
CA ASN A 35 -14.12 -3.94 5.55
C ASN A 35 -14.99 -2.67 5.45
N HIS A 36 -15.26 -1.98 6.56
CA HIS A 36 -15.89 -0.66 6.52
C HIS A 36 -14.99 0.35 5.77
N LEU A 37 -13.70 0.42 6.13
CA LEU A 37 -12.72 1.30 5.50
C LEU A 37 -12.51 0.98 4.02
N LEU A 38 -12.33 -0.28 3.65
CA LEU A 38 -12.21 -0.73 2.26
C LEU A 38 -13.40 -0.25 1.42
N ARG A 39 -14.62 -0.28 1.96
CA ARG A 39 -15.81 0.27 1.29
C ARG A 39 -15.81 1.80 1.24
N LYS A 40 -15.49 2.48 2.35
CA LYS A 40 -15.38 3.96 2.44
C LYS A 40 -14.44 4.50 1.36
N TYR A 41 -13.27 3.89 1.21
CA TYR A 41 -12.25 4.26 0.23
C TYR A 41 -12.38 3.53 -1.12
N LYS A 42 -13.45 2.76 -1.31
CA LYS A 42 -13.76 2.01 -2.55
C LYS A 42 -12.67 1.01 -2.97
N ILE A 43 -11.85 0.49 -2.06
CA ILE A 43 -10.85 -0.57 -2.27
C ILE A 43 -11.57 -1.92 -2.25
N THR A 44 -12.34 -2.20 -3.30
CA THR A 44 -13.28 -3.35 -3.30
C THR A 44 -13.20 -4.21 -4.56
N SER A 45 -12.62 -3.72 -5.64
CA SER A 45 -12.38 -4.56 -6.81
C SER A 45 -11.24 -5.53 -6.53
N ARG A 46 -11.26 -6.72 -7.15
CA ARG A 46 -10.17 -7.69 -7.09
C ARG A 46 -8.81 -7.07 -7.40
N PRO A 47 -8.66 -6.23 -8.46
CA PRO A 47 -7.40 -5.54 -8.67
C PRO A 47 -6.96 -4.65 -7.53
N SER A 48 -7.87 -3.83 -6.99
CA SER A 48 -7.53 -2.90 -5.93
C SER A 48 -7.17 -3.61 -4.63
N LEU A 49 -7.90 -4.68 -4.27
CA LEU A 49 -7.60 -5.51 -3.10
C LEU A 49 -6.23 -6.19 -3.23
N THR A 50 -5.96 -6.82 -4.38
CA THR A 50 -4.67 -7.48 -4.65
C THR A 50 -3.51 -6.51 -4.44
N MET A 51 -3.56 -5.35 -5.11
CA MET A 51 -2.48 -4.37 -5.05
C MET A 51 -2.34 -3.73 -3.67
N PHE A 52 -3.47 -3.39 -3.03
CA PHE A 52 -3.48 -2.77 -1.71
C PHE A 52 -2.83 -3.67 -0.65
N PHE A 53 -3.23 -4.95 -0.57
CA PHE A 53 -2.68 -5.86 0.43
C PHE A 53 -1.23 -6.24 0.15
N ALA A 54 -0.84 -6.38 -1.12
CA ALA A 54 0.56 -6.61 -1.50
C ALA A 54 1.45 -5.44 -1.08
N THR A 55 1.02 -4.19 -1.33
CA THR A 55 1.75 -3.00 -0.90
C THR A 55 1.75 -2.86 0.62
N ALA A 56 0.61 -2.98 1.29
CA ALA A 56 0.53 -2.92 2.75
C ALA A 56 1.45 -3.97 3.40
N ALA A 57 1.47 -5.21 2.89
CA ALA A 57 2.39 -6.24 3.37
C ALA A 57 3.86 -5.87 3.21
N SER A 58 4.21 -5.28 2.06
CA SER A 58 5.58 -4.85 1.77
C SER A 58 6.04 -3.73 2.70
N GLU A 59 5.18 -2.75 2.96
CA GLU A 59 5.52 -1.58 3.78
C GLU A 59 5.52 -1.88 5.29
N SER A 60 4.72 -2.85 5.75
CA SER A 60 4.52 -3.12 7.19
C SER A 60 5.06 -4.48 7.67
N GLY A 61 5.70 -5.25 6.79
CA GLY A 61 6.10 -6.62 7.11
C GLY A 61 4.89 -7.51 7.42
N LYS A 62 3.88 -7.49 6.55
CA LYS A 62 2.57 -8.16 6.72
C LYS A 62 1.82 -7.73 7.98
N GLY A 63 1.80 -6.44 8.28
CA GLY A 63 1.06 -5.89 9.41
C GLY A 63 1.77 -5.98 10.76
N ARG A 64 3.04 -6.41 10.77
CA ARG A 64 3.85 -6.44 12.00
C ARG A 64 4.15 -5.03 12.51
N LEU A 65 4.36 -4.08 11.60
CA LEU A 65 4.77 -2.73 11.92
C LEU A 65 3.70 -1.72 11.49
N THR A 66 3.15 -1.01 12.47
CA THR A 66 2.31 0.18 12.22
C THR A 66 3.13 1.47 12.30
N LEU A 67 4.40 1.39 12.66
CA LEU A 67 5.28 2.54 12.88
C LEU A 67 6.70 2.18 12.46
N GLU A 68 7.35 3.07 11.72
CA GLU A 68 8.68 2.82 11.19
C GLU A 68 9.70 2.62 12.32
N GLU A 69 10.51 1.58 12.20
CA GLU A 69 11.64 1.29 13.09
C GLU A 69 12.94 1.82 12.47
N GLY A 70 13.71 2.59 13.24
CA GLY A 70 14.91 3.25 12.76
C GLY A 70 15.52 4.17 13.82
N GLY A 71 16.69 4.72 13.52
CA GLY A 71 17.37 5.68 14.38
C GLY A 71 17.22 7.11 13.86
N ALA A 72 17.44 8.09 14.75
CA ALA A 72 17.37 9.52 14.39
C ALA A 72 18.27 9.88 13.19
N ASP A 73 19.47 9.31 13.11
CA ASP A 73 20.40 9.53 11.99
C ASP A 73 19.84 9.01 10.65
N TYR A 74 19.16 7.86 10.68
CA TYR A 74 18.51 7.30 9.50
C TYR A 74 17.35 8.20 9.04
N TYR A 75 16.47 8.62 9.97
CA TYR A 75 15.36 9.51 9.64
C TYR A 75 15.85 10.83 9.06
N ALA A 76 16.87 11.43 9.69
CA ALA A 76 17.46 12.69 9.23
C ALA A 76 18.05 12.56 7.81
N ALA A 77 18.72 11.43 7.51
CA ALA A 77 19.23 11.14 6.18
C ALA A 77 18.13 11.01 5.11
N HIS A 78 16.91 10.67 5.50
CA HIS A 78 15.74 10.58 4.63
C HIS A 78 14.84 11.84 4.68
N GLY A 79 15.26 12.89 5.40
CA GLY A 79 14.59 14.18 5.40
C GLY A 79 13.39 14.31 6.35
N TYR A 80 13.29 13.44 7.36
CA TYR A 80 12.28 13.52 8.42
C TYR A 80 12.90 13.16 9.79
N SER A 81 12.08 13.12 10.83
CA SER A 81 12.48 12.88 12.21
C SER A 81 11.70 11.70 12.80
N THR A 82 12.01 11.36 14.06
CA THR A 82 11.21 10.38 14.80
C THR A 82 9.73 10.74 14.79
N ASN A 83 9.37 12.02 14.94
CA ASN A 83 8.00 12.46 15.12
C ASN A 83 7.12 12.37 13.85
N ASP A 84 7.74 12.22 12.69
CA ASP A 84 7.09 12.23 11.37
C ASP A 84 7.61 11.11 10.45
N ARG A 85 8.16 10.06 11.06
CA ARG A 85 8.49 8.78 10.42
C ARG A 85 7.25 8.05 9.92
N GLY A 86 7.43 6.98 9.13
CA GLY A 86 6.32 6.23 8.53
C GLY A 86 5.31 5.71 9.55
N ALA A 87 4.04 6.01 9.34
CA ALA A 87 2.93 5.58 10.20
C ALA A 87 1.83 4.83 9.43
N GLY A 88 1.21 3.86 10.09
CA GLY A 88 0.23 2.94 9.51
C GLY A 88 0.83 1.91 8.55
N TYR A 89 -0.04 1.09 7.96
CA TYR A 89 0.38 -0.06 7.17
C TYR A 89 0.93 0.30 5.77
N LEU A 90 0.83 1.56 5.34
CA LEU A 90 1.46 2.09 4.13
C LEU A 90 2.51 3.18 4.42
N GLN A 91 2.93 3.33 5.68
CA GLN A 91 4.05 4.21 6.07
C GLN A 91 3.86 5.67 5.62
N LEU A 92 2.72 6.29 5.99
CA LEU A 92 2.47 7.71 5.78
C LEU A 92 3.56 8.52 6.50
N THR A 93 4.41 9.22 5.75
CA THR A 93 5.65 9.84 6.24
C THR A 93 5.62 11.35 5.97
N HIS A 94 6.41 12.12 6.71
CA HIS A 94 6.43 13.58 6.75
C HIS A 94 5.22 14.21 7.44
N ARG A 95 5.52 15.23 8.26
CA ARG A 95 4.50 15.90 9.06
C ARG A 95 3.39 16.52 8.21
N SER A 96 3.72 17.06 7.04
CA SER A 96 2.73 17.68 6.16
C SER A 96 1.68 16.69 5.66
N GLU A 97 2.08 15.47 5.29
CA GLU A 97 1.16 14.43 4.82
C GLU A 97 0.33 13.86 5.98
N GLN A 98 0.98 13.66 7.14
CA GLN A 98 0.32 13.20 8.36
C GLN A 98 -0.75 14.20 8.86
N LEU A 99 -0.45 15.51 8.83
CA LEU A 99 -1.43 16.55 9.17
C LEU A 99 -2.57 16.63 8.15
N ALA A 100 -2.28 16.44 6.85
CA ALA A 100 -3.33 16.39 5.83
C ALA A 100 -4.28 15.20 6.04
N PHE A 101 -3.75 14.05 6.43
CA PHE A 101 -4.56 12.89 6.83
C PHE A 101 -5.41 13.18 8.06
N LEU A 102 -4.82 13.71 9.14
CA LEU A 102 -5.54 14.04 10.38
C LEU A 102 -6.66 15.06 10.12
N GLN A 103 -6.37 16.09 9.31
CA GLN A 103 -7.38 17.04 8.87
C GLN A 103 -8.52 16.36 8.09
N ALA A 104 -8.20 15.41 7.19
CA ALA A 104 -9.21 14.64 6.47
C ALA A 104 -10.07 13.73 7.39
N MET A 105 -9.55 13.38 8.57
CA MET A 105 -10.30 12.68 9.61
C MET A 105 -11.11 13.63 10.50
N GLY A 106 -10.89 14.95 10.38
CA GLY A 106 -11.45 15.94 11.30
C GLY A 106 -10.82 15.88 12.70
N ASP A 107 -9.60 15.34 12.80
CA ASP A 107 -8.83 15.21 14.02
C ASP A 107 -7.87 16.42 14.13
N ASP A 108 -7.94 17.13 15.25
CA ASP A 108 -7.22 18.39 15.51
C ASP A 108 -5.94 18.18 16.34
N PHE A 109 -5.41 16.96 16.38
CA PHE A 109 -4.16 16.64 17.07
C PHE A 109 -3.05 17.64 16.77
N ASP A 110 -2.55 18.29 17.82
CA ASP A 110 -1.55 19.37 17.78
C ASP A 110 -0.16 18.94 18.28
N GLY A 111 -0.04 17.68 18.70
CA GLY A 111 1.20 17.13 19.24
C GLY A 111 2.34 17.06 18.22
N ALA A 112 3.56 16.95 18.76
CA ALA A 112 4.76 16.83 17.93
C ALA A 112 4.84 15.47 17.23
N ASP A 113 4.57 14.37 17.93
CA ASP A 113 4.69 13.00 17.39
C ASP A 113 3.40 12.55 16.69
N THR A 114 3.18 13.08 15.49
CA THR A 114 2.04 12.71 14.63
C THR A 114 2.15 11.25 14.16
N ALA A 115 3.37 10.75 13.95
CA ALA A 115 3.60 9.38 13.49
C ALA A 115 3.09 8.35 14.49
N SER A 116 3.51 8.41 15.75
CA SER A 116 3.07 7.46 16.78
C SER A 116 1.56 7.58 17.03
N TYR A 117 1.01 8.80 17.00
CA TYR A 117 -0.43 9.03 17.18
C TYR A 117 -1.26 8.33 16.08
N ILE A 118 -0.87 8.47 14.82
CA ILE A 118 -1.54 7.84 13.67
C ILE A 118 -1.37 6.32 13.71
N ALA A 119 -0.18 5.82 14.02
CA ALA A 119 0.11 4.38 14.09
C ALA A 119 -0.73 3.65 15.14
N GLU A 120 -1.04 4.31 16.25
CA GLU A 120 -1.85 3.76 17.34
C GLU A 120 -3.35 3.79 17.02
N ARG A 121 -3.86 4.85 16.38
CA ARG A 121 -5.30 5.11 16.24
C ARG A 121 -5.88 4.79 14.88
N TYR A 122 -5.09 4.96 13.82
CA TYR A 122 -5.57 4.92 12.45
C TYR A 122 -4.73 4.02 11.51
N PRO A 123 -4.16 2.88 11.94
CA PRO A 123 -3.19 2.16 11.10
C PRO A 123 -3.78 1.67 9.78
N TRP A 124 -5.05 1.24 9.77
CA TRP A 124 -5.76 0.87 8.53
C TRP A 124 -6.34 2.07 7.80
N GLU A 125 -6.87 3.07 8.52
CA GLU A 125 -7.54 4.19 7.87
C GLU A 125 -6.54 5.11 7.16
N SER A 126 -5.35 5.34 7.74
CA SER A 126 -4.25 6.04 7.08
C SER A 126 -3.79 5.28 5.83
N ALA A 127 -3.68 3.96 5.91
CA ALA A 127 -3.37 3.11 4.76
C ALA A 127 -4.42 3.22 3.63
N CYS A 128 -5.70 3.09 3.96
CA CYS A 128 -6.77 3.20 2.95
C CYS A 128 -6.85 4.60 2.35
N TRP A 129 -6.65 5.64 3.17
CA TRP A 129 -6.60 7.04 2.71
C TRP A 129 -5.42 7.28 1.80
N GLU A 130 -4.22 6.85 2.19
CA GLU A 130 -3.00 7.05 1.41
C GLU A 130 -3.11 6.39 0.03
N TRP A 131 -3.64 5.16 -0.01
CA TRP A 131 -3.85 4.41 -1.25
C TRP A 131 -4.88 5.04 -2.22
N SER A 132 -5.85 5.79 -1.68
CA SER A 132 -7.03 6.21 -2.45
C SER A 132 -7.19 7.72 -2.61
N VAL A 133 -6.51 8.51 -1.78
CA VAL A 133 -6.68 9.96 -1.66
C VAL A 133 -5.33 10.64 -1.51
N GLY A 134 -4.49 10.19 -0.57
CA GLY A 134 -3.22 10.84 -0.24
C GLY A 134 -2.22 10.83 -1.39
N LYS A 135 -1.92 9.65 -1.93
CA LYS A 135 -1.04 9.54 -3.11
C LYS A 135 -1.78 9.86 -4.39
N THR A 136 -1.14 10.68 -5.21
CA THR A 136 -1.61 11.05 -6.55
C THR A 136 -0.97 10.22 -7.66
N ALA A 137 0.06 9.45 -7.36
CA ALA A 137 0.77 8.59 -8.29
C ALA A 137 0.59 7.10 -7.93
N PRO A 138 0.45 6.19 -8.91
CA PRO A 138 0.25 6.51 -10.33
C PRO A 138 -1.11 7.19 -10.56
N ASP A 139 -1.19 8.07 -11.55
CA ASP A 139 -2.34 8.97 -11.76
C ASP A 139 -3.67 8.22 -11.90
N PRO A 140 -4.75 8.67 -11.22
CA PRO A 140 -4.81 9.78 -10.25
C PRO A 140 -4.55 9.38 -8.79
N ASN A 141 -4.47 8.07 -8.53
CA ASN A 141 -4.06 7.45 -7.28
C ASN A 141 -3.93 5.93 -7.50
N PRO A 142 -3.16 5.21 -6.66
CA PRO A 142 -2.94 3.77 -6.80
C PRO A 142 -4.25 2.96 -6.90
N ASN A 143 -5.26 3.31 -6.11
CA ASN A 143 -6.56 2.63 -6.12
C ASN A 143 -7.27 2.73 -7.48
N THR A 144 -7.36 3.95 -8.02
CA THR A 144 -8.03 4.21 -9.31
C THR A 144 -7.24 3.61 -10.46
N TYR A 145 -5.91 3.69 -10.37
CA TYR A 145 -5.02 3.08 -11.35
C TYR A 145 -5.18 1.56 -11.41
N ALA A 146 -5.14 0.86 -10.26
CA ALA A 146 -5.34 -0.60 -10.20
C ALA A 146 -6.72 -1.02 -10.73
N LYS A 147 -7.78 -0.28 -10.41
CA LYS A 147 -9.12 -0.53 -10.97
C LYS A 147 -9.17 -0.43 -12.49
N LYS A 148 -8.43 0.52 -13.06
CA LYS A 148 -8.43 0.80 -14.51
C LYS A 148 -7.53 -0.17 -15.27
N ARG A 149 -6.37 -0.52 -14.70
CA ARG A 149 -5.32 -1.30 -15.37
C ARG A 149 -5.33 -2.78 -15.04
N GLY A 150 -6.00 -3.19 -13.96
CA GLY A 150 -6.04 -4.57 -13.50
C GLY A 150 -4.93 -4.88 -12.50
N ASN A 151 -4.65 -6.17 -12.31
CA ASN A 151 -3.71 -6.70 -11.34
C ASN A 151 -2.68 -7.64 -11.95
N THR A 152 -2.08 -7.26 -13.08
CA THR A 152 -0.90 -7.96 -13.58
C THR A 152 0.35 -7.53 -12.82
N VAL A 153 1.42 -8.32 -12.91
CA VAL A 153 2.69 -8.03 -12.23
C VAL A 153 3.33 -6.75 -12.76
N GLU A 154 3.12 -6.43 -14.04
CA GLU A 154 3.57 -5.21 -14.71
C GLU A 154 2.88 -3.98 -14.12
N VAL A 155 1.57 -4.05 -13.90
CA VAL A 155 0.79 -2.99 -13.24
C VAL A 155 1.22 -2.85 -11.79
N PHE A 156 1.51 -3.96 -11.11
CA PHE A 156 1.99 -3.93 -9.74
C PHE A 156 3.36 -3.24 -9.65
N LEU A 157 4.27 -3.59 -10.55
CA LEU A 157 5.61 -3.00 -10.66
C LEU A 157 5.54 -1.48 -10.85
N ALA A 158 4.76 -1.01 -11.84
CA ALA A 158 4.56 0.41 -12.07
C ALA A 158 3.96 1.12 -10.85
N THR A 159 3.04 0.44 -10.13
CA THR A 159 2.50 0.97 -8.88
C THR A 159 3.57 1.06 -7.80
N GLN A 160 4.45 0.07 -7.64
CA GLN A 160 5.50 0.09 -6.60
C GLN A 160 6.55 1.18 -6.84
N TYR A 161 6.90 1.47 -8.11
CA TYR A 161 7.74 2.63 -8.43
C TYR A 161 7.11 3.94 -7.99
N ALA A 162 5.80 4.11 -8.21
CA ALA A 162 5.10 5.31 -7.76
C ALA A 162 5.01 5.41 -6.23
N ILE A 163 4.89 4.28 -5.51
CA ILE A 163 4.85 4.25 -4.03
C ILE A 163 6.22 4.53 -3.42
N ASN A 164 7.31 3.99 -3.98
CA ASN A 164 8.66 4.07 -3.39
C ASN A 164 9.51 5.23 -3.93
N GLY A 165 9.06 5.90 -4.99
CA GLY A 165 9.82 6.93 -5.69
C GLY A 165 10.35 6.43 -7.03
N TRP A 166 10.24 7.27 -8.05
CA TRP A 166 10.57 6.93 -9.43
C TRP A 166 12.08 6.98 -9.65
N THR A 167 12.64 5.85 -10.09
CA THR A 167 14.03 5.76 -10.54
C THR A 167 14.15 5.31 -11.99
N ILE A 168 13.00 5.08 -12.63
CA ILE A 168 12.83 4.64 -14.02
C ILE A 168 11.85 5.60 -14.72
N SER A 169 12.00 5.77 -16.02
CA SER A 169 11.18 6.69 -16.81
C SER A 169 9.71 6.25 -16.93
N ASP A 170 8.81 7.24 -17.02
CA ASP A 170 7.38 7.02 -17.29
C ASP A 170 7.14 6.27 -18.61
N ASP A 171 7.99 6.50 -19.62
CA ASP A 171 7.93 5.82 -20.90
C ASP A 171 8.25 4.33 -20.77
N ALA A 172 9.31 3.98 -20.05
CA ALA A 172 9.66 2.58 -19.78
C ALA A 172 8.55 1.85 -18.99
N LEU A 173 8.00 2.49 -17.95
CA LEU A 173 6.87 1.92 -17.20
C LEU A 173 5.60 1.80 -18.05
N GLY A 174 5.34 2.79 -18.89
CA GLY A 174 4.25 2.75 -19.87
C GLY A 174 4.38 1.57 -20.82
N LYS A 175 5.59 1.25 -21.29
CA LYS A 175 5.89 0.08 -22.14
C LYS A 175 5.69 -1.24 -21.39
N ILE A 176 6.21 -1.37 -20.16
CA ILE A 176 6.02 -2.56 -19.34
C ILE A 176 4.53 -2.85 -19.14
N VAL A 177 3.74 -1.83 -18.77
CA VAL A 177 2.28 -1.96 -18.57
C VAL A 177 1.55 -2.33 -19.89
N GLN A 178 2.15 -2.07 -21.04
CA GLN A 178 1.65 -2.48 -22.36
C GLN A 178 2.16 -3.85 -22.82
N GLY A 179 2.92 -4.57 -21.98
CA GLY A 179 3.43 -5.91 -22.26
C GLY A 179 4.81 -5.96 -22.91
N ALA A 180 5.60 -4.89 -22.85
CA ALA A 180 6.99 -4.95 -23.26
C ALA A 180 7.79 -5.90 -22.34
N GLU A 181 8.72 -6.64 -22.94
CA GLU A 181 9.65 -7.47 -22.18
C GLU A 181 10.57 -6.60 -21.32
N TYR A 182 10.84 -7.09 -20.11
CA TYR A 182 11.80 -6.52 -19.19
C TYR A 182 12.54 -7.65 -18.47
N THR A 183 13.71 -7.34 -17.94
CA THR A 183 14.48 -8.28 -17.12
C THR A 183 14.67 -7.73 -15.73
N VAL A 184 14.75 -8.64 -14.76
CA VAL A 184 15.12 -8.33 -13.38
C VAL A 184 16.48 -8.97 -13.14
N SER A 185 17.40 -8.24 -12.51
CA SER A 185 18.70 -8.79 -12.14
C SER A 185 18.55 -10.01 -11.22
N ALA A 186 19.55 -10.89 -11.21
CA ALA A 186 19.50 -12.14 -10.43
C ALA A 186 19.35 -11.90 -8.91
N ASP A 187 19.85 -10.77 -8.41
CA ASP A 187 19.71 -10.33 -7.02
C ASP A 187 18.44 -9.51 -6.75
N GLY A 188 17.64 -9.23 -7.79
CA GLY A 188 16.37 -8.50 -7.69
C GLY A 188 16.52 -7.00 -7.47
N THR A 189 17.72 -6.43 -7.64
CA THR A 189 18.02 -5.02 -7.32
C THR A 189 17.88 -4.07 -8.49
N SER A 190 17.82 -4.55 -9.74
CA SER A 190 17.62 -3.71 -10.91
C SER A 190 16.64 -4.30 -11.92
N ILE A 191 16.03 -3.40 -12.70
CA ILE A 191 15.11 -3.70 -13.78
C ILE A 191 15.61 -3.05 -15.06
N THR A 192 15.60 -3.82 -16.15
CA THR A 192 16.02 -3.35 -17.48
C THR A 192 14.88 -3.48 -18.48
N VAL A 193 14.59 -2.38 -19.18
CA VAL A 193 13.56 -2.27 -20.22
C VAL A 193 14.19 -1.65 -21.46
N GLY A 194 14.41 -2.45 -22.51
CA GLY A 194 15.21 -2.00 -23.65
C GLY A 194 16.63 -1.60 -23.21
N ASP A 195 17.02 -0.36 -23.48
CA ASP A 195 18.34 0.18 -23.11
C ASP A 195 18.37 0.86 -21.73
N GLU A 196 17.22 1.01 -21.06
CA GLU A 196 17.13 1.65 -19.75
C GLU A 196 17.28 0.63 -18.64
N THR A 197 18.16 0.90 -17.67
CA THR A 197 18.31 0.10 -16.44
C THR A 197 18.19 1.02 -15.23
N ALA A 198 17.33 0.63 -14.29
CA ALA A 198 17.07 1.38 -13.07
C ALA A 198 17.09 0.45 -11.84
N PRO A 199 17.32 1.00 -10.63
CA PRO A 199 17.04 0.27 -9.40
C PRO A 199 15.61 -0.27 -9.40
N ALA A 200 15.42 -1.50 -8.95
CA ALA A 200 14.11 -2.08 -8.68
C ALA A 200 13.47 -1.39 -7.46
N PRO A 201 12.14 -1.46 -7.29
CA PRO A 201 11.51 -1.03 -6.04
C PRO A 201 12.16 -1.70 -4.83
N LYS A 202 12.25 -0.99 -3.70
CA LYS A 202 12.93 -1.47 -2.50
C LYS A 202 12.40 -2.85 -2.10
N ASN A 203 13.31 -3.82 -1.93
CA ASN A 203 13.01 -5.23 -1.61
C ASN A 203 12.07 -5.92 -2.62
N TRP A 204 12.26 -5.66 -3.92
CA TRP A 204 11.39 -6.19 -4.98
C TRP A 204 11.09 -7.70 -4.92
N PRO A 205 12.04 -8.61 -4.62
CA PRO A 205 11.72 -10.04 -4.48
C PRO A 205 10.62 -10.34 -3.47
N ASP A 206 10.66 -9.69 -2.30
CA ASP A 206 9.65 -9.85 -1.25
C ASP A 206 8.31 -9.24 -1.68
N ARG A 207 8.34 -8.05 -2.31
CA ARG A 207 7.13 -7.41 -2.84
C ARG A 207 6.42 -8.30 -3.85
N LEU A 208 7.20 -8.90 -4.76
CA LEU A 208 6.68 -9.81 -5.79
C LEU A 208 6.05 -11.05 -5.16
N ALA A 209 6.69 -11.64 -4.14
CA ALA A 209 6.14 -12.77 -3.42
C ALA A 209 4.82 -12.42 -2.70
N TYR A 210 4.73 -11.23 -2.09
CA TYR A 210 3.49 -10.76 -1.47
C TYR A 210 2.40 -10.48 -2.50
N TYR A 211 2.75 -9.93 -3.65
CA TYR A 211 1.79 -9.76 -4.75
C TYR A 211 1.24 -11.10 -5.24
N GLN A 212 2.08 -12.11 -5.43
CA GLN A 212 1.65 -13.44 -5.87
C GLN A 212 0.66 -14.06 -4.87
N GLN A 213 0.95 -13.99 -3.57
CA GLN A 213 0.05 -14.46 -2.52
C GLN A 213 -1.27 -13.66 -2.49
N ALA A 214 -1.18 -12.33 -2.63
CA ALA A 214 -2.38 -11.49 -2.66
C ALA A 214 -3.26 -11.79 -3.87
N LEU A 215 -2.66 -12.09 -5.03
CA LEU A 215 -3.35 -12.46 -6.25
C LEU A 215 -4.08 -13.81 -6.10
N GLU A 216 -3.49 -14.78 -5.42
CA GLU A 216 -4.15 -16.07 -5.15
C GLU A 216 -5.40 -15.93 -4.26
N ILE A 217 -5.37 -14.99 -3.31
CA ILE A 217 -6.43 -14.81 -2.31
C ILE A 217 -7.54 -13.86 -2.79
N TRP A 218 -7.17 -12.79 -3.51
CA TRP A 218 -8.08 -11.70 -3.87
C TRP A 218 -8.15 -11.39 -5.38
N GLY A 219 -7.46 -12.16 -6.23
CA GLY A 219 -7.47 -12.03 -7.69
C GLY A 219 -8.76 -12.44 -8.41
#